data_AF-A0A7S4FUG3-F1
#
_entry.id   AF-A0A7S4FUG3-F1
#
_cell.length_a   1.000
_cell.length_b   1.000
_cell.length_c   1.000
_cell.angle_alpha   90.00
_cell.angle_beta   90.00
_cell.angle_gamma   90.00
#
_symmetry.space_group_name_H-M   'P 1'
#
loop_
_entity.id
_entity.type
_entity.pdbx_description
1 polymer ?
#
loop_
_entity_poly.entity_id
_entity_poly.type
_entity_poly.pdbx_seq_one_letter_code
_entity_poly.pdbx_strand_id
1 'polypeptide(L)'
;IFFRDFCPSLDLAPGLMALMTQCIVWLPYFFALVEVTAGVTTSYSGYLVDSYCYAQLRNGFRALDSTDVIAAPETHTTHCLRDPKQCVSGGYYLAYNRGDSASPSYQPAFMFDDTGNANAIALLRTVPVGDPNDNAPGYWTVTATGESNGDGVLRGATLVRCTDSGSCDGNCSGSCDTLTTGIDLEVNVDALLWAHVICMCLSWGLLLPLGVLWARHLRNNPRKVAGHPIWFQGHRAIQLLGLSLQLAGLGCVLALKSRHLHTAHEILGLAVIFLGTLQPVNALIRHSPCVGHPSEGQPKSTGRKIWEAVHKGLGVLAVILGISNIILGIIYASDYLYDDALIITASVLAGTSLGVLLIAAIVLEVRRRRQRSLEDTDLDAEFDVDAGPSFQDAATKPSEMHDSLDRTVL
;
A
#
# COMPACT_ATOMS: atom_id res chain seq x y z
N ILE A 1 12.51 -22.30 -18.86
CA ILE A 1 12.58 -22.31 -20.34
C ILE A 1 13.03 -20.95 -20.86
N PHE A 2 12.27 -19.86 -20.62
CA PHE A 2 12.64 -18.50 -21.06
C PHE A 2 14.06 -18.03 -20.68
N PHE A 3 14.55 -18.33 -19.47
CA PHE A 3 15.93 -18.00 -19.05
C PHE A 3 17.02 -18.87 -19.68
N ARG A 4 16.70 -20.13 -20.03
CA ARG A 4 17.66 -21.08 -20.60
C ARG A 4 17.98 -20.76 -22.06
N ASP A 5 17.00 -20.25 -22.79
CA ASP A 5 17.14 -19.87 -24.19
C ASP A 5 17.78 -18.48 -24.35
N PHE A 6 17.67 -17.63 -23.33
CA PHE A 6 18.25 -16.27 -23.35
C PHE A 6 19.71 -16.20 -22.87
N CYS A 7 20.16 -17.20 -22.09
CA CYS A 7 21.52 -17.23 -21.54
C CYS A 7 22.01 -18.68 -21.29
N PRO A 8 22.50 -19.37 -22.33
CA PRO A 8 22.97 -20.75 -22.21
C PRO A 8 24.22 -20.91 -21.33
N SER A 9 24.97 -19.82 -21.10
CA SER A 9 26.20 -19.77 -20.30
C SER A 9 26.00 -19.17 -18.90
N LEU A 10 24.76 -19.14 -18.38
CA LEU A 10 24.45 -18.63 -17.05
C LEU A 10 24.94 -19.63 -15.99
N ASP A 11 26.25 -19.70 -15.78
CA ASP A 11 26.88 -20.48 -14.71
C ASP A 11 26.86 -19.65 -13.42
N LEU A 12 25.64 -19.33 -12.98
CA LEU A 12 25.41 -18.77 -11.65
C LEU A 12 25.79 -19.88 -10.66
N ALA A 13 26.57 -19.55 -9.61
CA ALA A 13 26.99 -20.52 -8.59
C ALA A 13 25.82 -21.44 -8.23
N PRO A 14 26.01 -22.76 -8.06
CA PRO A 14 24.92 -23.73 -7.91
C PRO A 14 23.85 -23.31 -6.87
N GLY A 15 24.29 -22.66 -5.79
CA GLY A 15 23.40 -22.10 -4.76
C GLY A 15 22.53 -20.92 -5.23
N LEU A 16 22.98 -20.09 -6.15
CA LEU A 16 22.24 -18.94 -6.69
C LEU A 16 21.22 -19.38 -7.77
N MET A 17 21.58 -20.33 -8.63
CA MET A 17 20.60 -20.97 -9.52
C MET A 17 19.54 -21.72 -8.73
N ALA A 18 19.96 -22.43 -7.67
CA ALA A 18 19.02 -23.05 -6.74
C ALA A 18 18.12 -22.00 -6.10
N LEU A 19 18.62 -20.85 -5.65
CA LEU A 19 17.80 -19.79 -5.05
C LEU A 19 16.82 -19.14 -6.05
N MET A 20 17.26 -18.80 -7.27
CA MET A 20 16.37 -18.19 -8.28
C MET A 20 15.33 -19.19 -8.79
N THR A 21 15.75 -20.43 -9.03
CA THR A 21 14.86 -21.50 -9.45
C THR A 21 13.92 -21.88 -8.30
N GLN A 22 14.39 -21.84 -7.05
CA GLN A 22 13.52 -21.95 -5.88
C GLN A 22 12.56 -20.77 -5.81
N CYS A 23 12.95 -19.51 -5.92
CA CYS A 23 11.97 -18.40 -5.90
C CYS A 23 10.89 -18.49 -7.01
N ILE A 24 11.24 -19.02 -8.19
CA ILE A 24 10.30 -19.19 -9.32
C ILE A 24 9.47 -20.48 -9.19
N VAL A 25 10.05 -21.57 -8.70
CA VAL A 25 9.35 -22.85 -8.47
C VAL A 25 8.48 -22.74 -7.22
N TRP A 26 8.95 -22.05 -6.18
CA TRP A 26 8.19 -21.69 -4.99
C TRP A 26 7.21 -20.56 -5.26
N LEU A 27 7.11 -20.01 -6.46
CA LEU A 27 6.10 -18.99 -6.78
C LEU A 27 4.69 -19.60 -6.63
N PRO A 28 4.35 -20.72 -7.31
CA PRO A 28 3.11 -21.44 -7.07
C PRO A 28 3.06 -22.08 -5.66
N TYR A 29 4.18 -22.54 -5.08
CA TYR A 29 4.15 -23.11 -3.71
C TYR A 29 4.05 -22.05 -2.61
N PHE A 30 4.47 -20.80 -2.82
CA PHE A 30 4.31 -19.67 -1.90
C PHE A 30 2.84 -19.23 -1.92
N PHE A 31 2.25 -19.12 -3.11
CA PHE A 31 0.80 -18.95 -3.23
C PHE A 31 0.00 -20.16 -2.73
N ALA A 32 0.55 -21.38 -2.75
CA ALA A 32 -0.09 -22.57 -2.20
C ALA A 32 0.17 -22.81 -0.70
N LEU A 33 1.29 -22.33 -0.15
CA LEU A 33 1.64 -22.34 1.29
C LEU A 33 0.95 -21.20 2.04
N VAL A 34 0.53 -20.16 1.32
CA VAL A 34 -0.61 -19.32 1.68
C VAL A 34 -1.87 -20.18 1.45
N GLU A 35 -1.99 -21.24 2.24
CA GLU A 35 -3.14 -22.14 2.20
C GLU A 35 -4.39 -21.33 2.55
N VAL A 36 -5.42 -21.54 1.75
CA VAL A 36 -6.81 -21.21 2.07
C VAL A 36 -7.25 -22.17 3.19
N THR A 37 -6.70 -22.04 4.41
CA THR A 37 -7.15 -22.71 5.65
C THR A 37 -8.53 -22.24 6.16
N ALA A 38 -9.64 -22.70 5.56
CA ALA A 38 -11.03 -22.28 5.82
C ALA A 38 -11.25 -21.55 7.18
N GLY A 39 -11.86 -20.36 7.14
CA GLY A 39 -11.89 -19.47 8.31
C GLY A 39 -12.46 -20.16 9.54
N VAL A 40 -11.99 -19.75 10.72
CA VAL A 40 -12.42 -20.38 11.97
C VAL A 40 -13.88 -20.04 12.19
N THR A 41 -14.72 -21.07 12.32
CA THR A 41 -16.12 -20.87 12.67
C THR A 41 -16.19 -20.16 14.02
N THR A 42 -16.68 -18.94 14.01
CA THR A 42 -16.73 -18.02 15.14
C THR A 42 -18.18 -17.71 15.43
N SER A 43 -18.55 -17.84 16.70
CA SER A 43 -19.88 -17.45 17.19
C SER A 43 -19.71 -16.35 18.21
N TYR A 44 -20.39 -15.23 18.01
CA TYR A 44 -20.29 -14.05 18.87
C TYR A 44 -21.67 -13.48 19.15
N SER A 45 -21.91 -13.07 20.40
CA SER A 45 -23.14 -12.40 20.81
C SER A 45 -22.85 -10.96 21.21
N GLY A 46 -23.61 -10.02 20.67
CA GLY A 46 -23.48 -8.60 20.98
C GLY A 46 -24.60 -7.78 20.36
N TYR A 47 -24.55 -6.46 20.58
CA TYR A 47 -25.53 -5.54 19.98
C TYR A 47 -25.29 -5.40 18.48
N LEU A 48 -26.36 -5.56 17.71
CA LEU A 48 -26.38 -5.24 16.29
C LEU A 48 -26.50 -3.71 16.12
N VAL A 49 -25.51 -3.11 15.48
CA VAL A 49 -25.46 -1.66 15.24
C VAL A 49 -25.12 -1.41 13.77
N ASP A 50 -25.72 -0.38 13.17
CA ASP A 50 -25.35 0.03 11.81
C ASP A 50 -24.07 0.89 11.80
N SER A 51 -23.24 0.68 10.79
CA SER A 51 -21.96 1.38 10.65
C SER A 51 -22.12 2.89 10.50
N TYR A 52 -23.23 3.36 9.93
CA TYR A 52 -23.46 4.77 9.66
C TYR A 52 -23.70 5.56 10.95
N CYS A 53 -24.62 5.13 11.81
CA CYS A 53 -24.89 5.78 13.09
C CYS A 53 -23.66 5.76 14.00
N TYR A 54 -22.89 4.67 14.01
CA TYR A 54 -21.61 4.63 14.72
C TYR A 54 -20.60 5.63 14.16
N ALA A 55 -20.44 5.69 12.83
CA ALA A 55 -19.55 6.65 12.19
C ALA A 55 -19.96 8.11 12.44
N GLN A 56 -21.26 8.40 12.51
CA GLN A 56 -21.75 9.73 12.88
C GLN A 56 -21.27 10.14 14.27
N LEU A 57 -21.34 9.22 15.26
CA LEU A 57 -20.86 9.47 16.61
C LEU A 57 -19.34 9.68 16.67
N ARG A 58 -18.56 8.89 15.95
CA ARG A 58 -17.11 9.09 15.84
C ARG A 58 -16.75 10.47 15.31
N ASN A 59 -17.60 11.01 14.42
CA ASN A 59 -17.44 12.34 13.84
C ASN A 59 -18.05 13.47 14.68
N GLY A 60 -18.48 13.20 15.92
CA GLY A 60 -19.06 14.19 16.83
C GLY A 60 -20.52 14.55 16.55
N PHE A 61 -21.21 13.77 15.72
CA PHE A 61 -22.64 13.90 15.45
C PHE A 61 -23.44 12.87 16.27
N ARG A 62 -24.77 12.93 16.18
CA ARG A 62 -25.67 11.92 16.76
C ARG A 62 -26.10 10.91 15.70
N ALA A 63 -26.51 9.72 16.13
CA ALA A 63 -27.23 8.77 15.29
C ALA A 63 -28.52 9.42 14.75
N LEU A 64 -29.09 8.86 13.67
CA LEU A 64 -30.30 9.44 13.06
C LEU A 64 -31.50 9.47 14.01
N ASP A 65 -31.58 8.51 14.94
CA ASP A 65 -32.58 8.45 16.00
C ASP A 65 -32.12 9.11 17.31
N SER A 66 -31.03 9.89 17.28
CA SER A 66 -30.39 10.56 18.41
C SER A 66 -29.74 9.65 19.47
N THR A 67 -29.71 8.34 19.23
CA THR A 67 -29.08 7.36 20.11
C THR A 67 -27.58 7.59 20.24
N ASP A 68 -27.05 7.34 21.44
CA ASP A 68 -25.61 7.16 21.65
C ASP A 68 -25.26 5.69 21.52
N VAL A 69 -24.96 5.23 20.30
CA VAL A 69 -24.66 3.81 20.04
C VAL A 69 -23.30 3.36 20.61
N ILE A 70 -22.46 4.30 21.07
CA ILE A 70 -21.17 3.99 21.72
C ILE A 70 -21.37 3.73 23.21
N ALA A 71 -22.25 4.48 23.87
CA ALA A 71 -22.50 4.33 25.30
C ALA A 71 -23.69 3.40 25.62
N ALA A 72 -24.73 3.43 24.78
CA ALA A 72 -26.02 2.79 25.04
C ALA A 72 -26.67 2.24 23.75
N PRO A 73 -26.02 1.28 23.05
CA PRO A 73 -26.54 0.69 21.81
C PRO A 73 -27.90 0.01 21.98
N GLU A 74 -28.29 -0.41 23.18
CA GLU A 74 -29.61 -0.97 23.49
C GLU A 74 -30.76 0.01 23.21
N THR A 75 -30.47 1.31 23.23
CA THR A 75 -31.45 2.37 22.96
C THR A 75 -31.69 2.63 21.48
N HIS A 76 -30.92 1.98 20.60
CA HIS A 76 -31.01 2.16 19.16
C HIS A 76 -32.28 1.53 18.58
N THR A 77 -33.01 2.30 17.79
CA THR A 77 -34.37 1.92 17.34
C THR A 77 -34.36 1.00 16.13
N THR A 78 -35.33 0.09 16.08
CA THR A 78 -35.53 -0.81 14.93
C THR A 78 -35.73 -0.05 13.62
N HIS A 79 -36.55 1.01 13.65
CA HIS A 79 -36.76 1.88 12.49
C HIS A 79 -35.44 2.45 11.96
N CYS A 80 -34.55 2.93 12.83
CA CYS A 80 -33.25 3.49 12.43
C CYS A 80 -32.33 2.43 11.78
N LEU A 81 -32.30 1.22 12.34
CA LEU A 81 -31.52 0.12 11.78
C LEU A 81 -32.08 -0.40 10.45
N ARG A 82 -33.40 -0.30 10.21
CA ARG A 82 -34.08 -0.99 9.09
C ARG A 82 -34.41 -0.09 7.89
N ASP A 83 -34.79 1.17 8.11
CA ASP A 83 -35.50 1.98 7.11
C ASP A 83 -34.65 3.06 6.44
N PRO A 84 -33.85 3.88 7.15
CA PRO A 84 -32.93 4.82 6.54
C PRO A 84 -31.96 4.12 5.60
N LYS A 85 -31.96 4.54 4.33
CA LYS A 85 -31.10 3.94 3.31
C LYS A 85 -29.63 3.97 3.70
N GLN A 86 -29.19 5.02 4.39
CA GLN A 86 -27.81 5.20 4.82
C GLN A 86 -27.38 4.14 5.85
N CYS A 87 -28.22 3.82 6.82
CA CYS A 87 -27.98 2.78 7.83
C CYS A 87 -27.92 1.40 7.18
N VAL A 88 -28.87 1.10 6.28
CA VAL A 88 -28.90 -0.17 5.55
C VAL A 88 -27.70 -0.31 4.62
N SER A 89 -27.35 0.74 3.88
CA SER A 89 -26.23 0.71 2.92
C SER A 89 -24.86 0.71 3.57
N GLY A 90 -24.75 1.25 4.78
CA GLY A 90 -23.51 1.25 5.56
C GLY A 90 -23.17 -0.13 6.13
N GLY A 91 -24.12 -1.06 6.12
CA GLY A 91 -23.97 -2.37 6.73
C GLY A 91 -24.02 -2.32 8.25
N TYR A 92 -23.83 -3.49 8.85
CA TYR A 92 -23.97 -3.72 10.27
C TYR A 92 -22.75 -4.43 10.84
N TYR A 93 -22.59 -4.29 12.15
CA TYR A 93 -21.56 -4.96 12.91
C TYR A 93 -22.10 -5.39 14.29
N LEU A 94 -21.36 -6.30 14.94
CA LEU A 94 -21.59 -6.66 16.34
C LEU A 94 -20.70 -5.82 17.23
N ALA A 95 -21.33 -5.11 18.16
CA ALA A 95 -20.63 -4.25 19.10
C ALA A 95 -20.11 -5.04 20.31
N TYR A 96 -18.92 -4.68 20.76
CA TYR A 96 -18.31 -5.15 22.00
C TYR A 96 -17.94 -3.97 22.89
N ASN A 97 -18.24 -4.06 24.18
CA ASN A 97 -17.86 -3.05 25.14
C ASN A 97 -16.35 -3.15 25.46
N ARG A 98 -15.56 -2.21 24.94
CA ARG A 98 -14.14 -2.02 25.30
C ARG A 98 -13.93 -1.08 26.49
N GLY A 99 -15.01 -0.49 27.00
CA GLY A 99 -15.02 0.35 28.21
C GLY A 99 -15.24 -0.47 29.48
N ASP A 100 -15.52 0.22 30.58
CA ASP A 100 -15.92 -0.39 31.85
C ASP A 100 -17.40 -0.17 32.13
N SER A 101 -17.90 -0.73 33.24
CA SER A 101 -19.31 -0.62 33.61
C SER A 101 -19.76 0.81 33.96
N ALA A 102 -18.82 1.70 34.29
CA ALA A 102 -19.11 3.10 34.61
C ALA A 102 -19.01 4.02 33.39
N SER A 103 -18.24 3.64 32.38
CA SER A 103 -18.08 4.33 31.10
C SER A 103 -18.02 3.31 29.94
N PRO A 104 -19.18 2.75 29.54
CA PRO A 104 -19.24 1.83 28.42
C PRO A 104 -18.72 2.46 27.13
N SER A 105 -18.01 1.66 26.33
CA SER A 105 -17.51 2.05 25.01
C SER A 105 -17.69 0.89 24.05
N TYR A 106 -18.88 0.81 23.46
CA TYR A 106 -19.22 -0.18 22.45
C TYR A 106 -18.57 0.18 21.11
N GLN A 107 -17.76 -0.75 20.60
CA GLN A 107 -17.00 -0.61 19.36
C GLN A 107 -17.21 -1.84 18.48
N PRO A 108 -16.96 -1.75 17.17
CA PRO A 108 -17.03 -2.91 16.28
C PRO A 108 -16.12 -4.05 16.73
N ALA A 109 -16.71 -5.22 16.96
CA ALA A 109 -16.01 -6.48 17.13
C ALA A 109 -15.94 -7.26 15.82
N PHE A 110 -17.10 -7.39 15.16
CA PHE A 110 -17.21 -8.05 13.86
C PHE A 110 -18.12 -7.29 12.93
N MET A 111 -17.57 -6.83 11.81
CA MET A 111 -18.36 -6.36 10.68
C MET A 111 -18.86 -7.53 9.85
N PHE A 112 -20.00 -7.36 9.19
CA PHE A 112 -20.53 -8.38 8.30
C PHE A 112 -20.14 -8.14 6.84
N ASP A 113 -19.98 -9.24 6.10
CA ASP A 113 -19.95 -9.21 4.64
C ASP A 113 -21.36 -9.01 4.04
N ASP A 114 -21.48 -8.97 2.72
CA ASP A 114 -22.76 -8.78 2.04
C ASP A 114 -23.82 -9.80 2.46
N THR A 115 -23.41 -11.05 2.74
CA THR A 115 -24.31 -12.12 3.17
C THR A 115 -24.80 -11.89 4.60
N GLY A 116 -23.90 -11.59 5.53
CA GLY A 116 -24.26 -11.28 6.91
C GLY A 116 -25.10 -10.00 7.02
N ASN A 117 -24.81 -8.98 6.22
CA ASN A 117 -25.63 -7.77 6.11
C ASN A 117 -27.04 -8.07 5.60
N ALA A 118 -27.17 -8.91 4.56
CA ALA A 118 -28.48 -9.34 4.06
C ALA A 118 -29.27 -10.11 5.14
N ASN A 119 -28.60 -10.96 5.90
CA ASN A 119 -29.21 -11.70 7.01
C ASN A 119 -29.61 -10.79 8.18
N ALA A 120 -28.81 -9.77 8.49
CA ALA A 120 -29.15 -8.76 9.49
C ALA A 120 -30.41 -7.98 9.09
N ILE A 121 -30.51 -7.55 7.82
CA ILE A 121 -31.71 -6.88 7.29
C ILE A 121 -32.93 -7.81 7.34
N ALA A 122 -32.76 -9.09 6.97
CA ALA A 122 -33.84 -10.06 7.04
C ALA A 122 -34.35 -10.24 8.47
N LEU A 123 -33.44 -10.27 9.45
CA LEU A 123 -33.78 -10.35 10.86
C LEU A 123 -34.50 -9.07 11.35
N LEU A 124 -34.03 -7.88 10.98
CA LEU A 124 -34.68 -6.61 11.34
C LEU A 124 -36.12 -6.49 10.79
N ARG A 125 -36.35 -7.01 9.58
CA ARG A 125 -37.68 -7.04 8.93
C ARG A 125 -38.68 -8.00 9.56
N THR A 126 -38.27 -8.81 10.54
CA THR A 126 -39.21 -9.62 11.34
C THR A 126 -40.13 -8.74 12.19
N VAL A 127 -39.72 -7.50 12.49
CA VAL A 127 -40.56 -6.47 13.09
C VAL A 127 -41.17 -5.65 11.94
N PRO A 128 -42.50 -5.71 11.71
CA PRO A 128 -43.14 -4.95 10.63
C PRO A 128 -43.15 -3.45 10.88
N VAL A 129 -43.21 -2.65 9.81
CA VAL A 129 -43.41 -1.20 9.89
C VAL A 129 -44.74 -0.92 10.59
N GLY A 130 -44.72 -0.07 11.62
CA GLY A 130 -45.90 0.27 12.42
C GLY A 130 -46.21 -0.70 13.56
N ASP A 131 -45.34 -1.68 13.83
CA ASP A 131 -45.37 -2.45 15.08
C ASP A 131 -45.12 -1.50 16.28
N PRO A 132 -45.74 -1.72 17.45
CA PRO A 132 -45.45 -0.93 18.64
C PRO A 132 -43.96 -0.92 19.05
N ASN A 133 -43.20 -1.96 18.70
CA ASN A 133 -41.77 -2.09 18.97
C ASN A 133 -40.89 -1.48 17.86
N ASP A 134 -41.49 -0.89 16.83
CA ASP A 134 -40.78 -0.32 15.68
C ASP A 134 -39.97 0.94 16.06
N ASN A 135 -40.55 1.78 16.92
CA ASN A 135 -39.94 3.00 17.45
C ASN A 135 -39.39 2.83 18.88
N ALA A 136 -39.42 1.61 19.42
CA ALA A 136 -38.87 1.32 20.74
C ALA A 136 -37.37 1.03 20.64
N PRO A 137 -36.59 1.29 21.71
CA PRO A 137 -35.28 0.70 21.95
C PRO A 137 -35.28 -0.77 21.56
N GLY A 138 -34.49 -1.12 20.54
CA GLY A 138 -34.69 -2.37 19.80
C GLY A 138 -34.16 -3.62 20.49
N TYR A 139 -33.38 -3.49 21.57
CA TYR A 139 -32.67 -4.60 22.22
C TYR A 139 -32.19 -5.65 21.19
N TRP A 140 -31.55 -5.18 20.11
CA TRP A 140 -31.12 -6.03 19.00
C TRP A 140 -29.82 -6.73 19.36
N THR A 141 -29.84 -7.48 20.46
CA THR A 141 -28.76 -8.37 20.80
C THR A 141 -28.93 -9.67 20.05
N VAL A 142 -27.90 -10.04 19.30
CA VAL A 142 -27.95 -11.17 18.37
C VAL A 142 -26.72 -12.03 18.57
N THR A 143 -26.89 -13.33 18.42
CA THR A 143 -25.79 -14.26 18.23
C THR A 143 -25.59 -14.43 16.74
N ALA A 144 -24.40 -14.07 16.26
CA ALA A 144 -24.00 -14.34 14.88
C ALA A 144 -22.96 -15.45 14.84
N THR A 145 -23.14 -16.38 13.92
CA THR A 145 -22.19 -17.46 13.65
C THR A 145 -21.74 -17.38 12.20
N GLY A 146 -20.44 -17.37 11.96
CA GLY A 146 -19.87 -17.31 10.61
C GLY A 146 -18.38 -17.67 10.62
N GLU A 147 -17.68 -17.42 9.52
CA GLU A 147 -16.23 -17.65 9.44
C GLU A 147 -15.47 -16.34 9.72
N SER A 148 -14.52 -16.39 10.65
CA SER A 148 -13.61 -15.28 10.94
C SER A 148 -12.16 -15.70 10.74
N ASN A 149 -11.36 -14.75 10.27
CA ASN A 149 -9.94 -14.92 10.02
C ASN A 149 -9.08 -14.01 10.92
N GLY A 150 -9.67 -13.42 11.96
CA GLY A 150 -9.03 -12.45 12.83
C GLY A 150 -8.94 -11.03 12.25
N ASP A 151 -9.59 -10.78 11.11
CA ASP A 151 -9.60 -9.48 10.44
C ASP A 151 -10.80 -8.59 10.81
N GLY A 152 -11.50 -8.92 11.89
CA GLY A 152 -12.67 -8.17 12.35
C GLY A 152 -13.90 -8.30 11.43
N VAL A 153 -13.91 -9.25 10.49
CA VAL A 153 -15.06 -9.53 9.60
C VAL A 153 -15.57 -10.94 9.82
N LEU A 154 -16.87 -11.07 10.09
CA LEU A 154 -17.56 -12.34 10.19
C LEU A 154 -18.31 -12.64 8.88
N ARG A 155 -17.78 -13.59 8.12
CA ARG A 155 -18.23 -13.93 6.76
C ARG A 155 -19.34 -14.96 6.78
N GLY A 156 -20.30 -14.82 5.87
CA GLY A 156 -21.45 -15.71 5.76
C GLY A 156 -22.27 -15.78 7.05
N ALA A 157 -22.26 -14.71 7.85
CA ALA A 157 -22.81 -14.74 9.19
C ALA A 157 -24.31 -15.05 9.18
N THR A 158 -24.74 -16.06 9.93
CA THR A 158 -26.15 -16.32 10.26
C THR A 158 -26.47 -15.69 11.60
N LEU A 159 -27.55 -14.93 11.70
CA LEU A 159 -27.92 -14.18 12.90
C LEU A 159 -29.20 -14.73 13.53
N VAL A 160 -29.19 -14.86 14.85
CA VAL A 160 -30.36 -15.24 15.65
C VAL A 160 -30.50 -14.24 16.81
N ARG A 161 -31.73 -13.83 17.16
CA ARG A 161 -31.94 -12.99 18.35
C ARG A 161 -31.53 -13.72 19.63
N CYS A 162 -30.88 -12.99 20.52
CA CYS A 162 -30.62 -13.44 21.89
C CYS A 162 -31.85 -13.10 22.76
N THR A 163 -32.44 -14.09 23.41
CA THR A 163 -33.70 -13.93 24.19
C THR A 163 -33.50 -13.75 25.70
N ASP A 164 -32.28 -13.97 26.19
CA ASP A 164 -31.99 -13.89 27.63
C ASP A 164 -31.51 -12.48 27.99
N SER A 165 -32.34 -11.74 28.73
CA SER A 165 -32.22 -10.31 29.03
C SER A 165 -31.10 -9.94 30.01
N GLY A 166 -29.91 -10.53 29.89
CA GLY A 166 -28.77 -10.19 30.74
C GLY A 166 -27.45 -10.89 30.44
N SER A 167 -27.28 -11.55 29.28
CA SER A 167 -26.11 -12.41 29.06
C SER A 167 -25.53 -12.40 27.64
N CYS A 168 -25.90 -11.40 26.85
CA CYS A 168 -25.60 -11.37 25.42
C CYS A 168 -24.39 -10.49 25.07
N ASP A 169 -23.52 -10.22 26.05
CA ASP A 169 -22.23 -9.53 25.89
C ASP A 169 -21.09 -10.55 25.84
N GLY A 170 -21.05 -11.38 24.78
CA GLY A 170 -19.92 -12.31 24.56
C GLY A 170 -20.11 -13.78 24.99
N ASN A 171 -21.35 -14.23 25.27
CA ASN A 171 -21.87 -15.62 25.37
C ASN A 171 -22.54 -15.94 26.72
N CYS A 172 -23.62 -16.74 26.71
CA CYS A 172 -24.54 -16.91 27.84
C CYS A 172 -23.93 -17.48 29.16
N SER A 173 -24.56 -17.12 30.28
CA SER A 173 -24.10 -17.16 31.68
C SER A 173 -23.42 -18.45 32.17
N GLY A 174 -22.12 -18.35 32.41
CA GLY A 174 -21.30 -19.30 33.19
C GLY A 174 -19.83 -19.21 32.79
N SER A 175 -18.96 -18.82 33.74
CA SER A 175 -17.49 -18.68 33.63
C SER A 175 -16.95 -18.56 32.19
N CYS A 176 -16.90 -17.33 31.68
CA CYS A 176 -16.42 -17.01 30.34
C CYS A 176 -14.91 -17.17 30.24
N ASP A 177 -14.44 -18.42 30.20
CA ASP A 177 -13.21 -18.71 29.47
C ASP A 177 -13.59 -18.67 27.99
N THR A 178 -12.95 -17.73 27.28
CA THR A 178 -12.82 -17.76 25.84
C THR A 178 -12.53 -19.19 25.39
N LEU A 179 -13.13 -19.63 24.29
CA LEU A 179 -12.72 -20.84 23.60
C LEU A 179 -11.36 -20.58 22.91
N THR A 180 -10.31 -20.34 23.71
CA THR A 180 -8.92 -20.37 23.31
C THR A 180 -8.49 -21.84 23.20
N THR A 181 -8.98 -22.51 22.16
CA THR A 181 -8.16 -23.58 21.55
C THR A 181 -7.21 -22.94 20.54
N GLY A 182 -6.36 -22.06 21.05
CA GLY A 182 -5.26 -21.43 20.35
C GLY A 182 -4.21 -21.17 21.41
N ILE A 183 -3.00 -21.67 21.19
CA ILE A 183 -1.84 -21.49 22.08
C ILE A 183 -1.76 -20.02 22.51
N ASP A 184 -1.94 -19.73 23.80
CA ASP A 184 -1.79 -18.41 24.41
C ASP A 184 -0.32 -17.97 24.35
N LEU A 185 0.10 -17.54 23.17
CA LEU A 185 0.96 -16.37 23.09
C LEU A 185 0.01 -15.18 23.17
N GLU A 186 0.16 -14.37 24.21
CA GLU A 186 -0.53 -13.09 24.38
C GLU A 186 -0.06 -12.12 23.29
N VAL A 187 -0.49 -12.39 22.05
CA VAL A 187 -0.12 -11.62 20.88
C VAL A 187 -0.98 -10.36 20.91
N ASN A 188 -0.36 -9.22 21.18
CA ASN A 188 -1.04 -7.94 21.12
C ASN A 188 -1.42 -7.63 19.66
N VAL A 189 -2.66 -7.97 19.32
CA VAL A 189 -3.23 -7.89 17.97
C VAL A 189 -3.12 -6.47 17.43
N ASP A 190 -3.44 -5.48 18.28
CA ASP A 190 -3.34 -4.07 17.92
C ASP A 190 -1.88 -3.70 17.60
N ALA A 191 -0.92 -4.09 18.45
CA ALA A 191 0.49 -3.75 18.26
C ALA A 191 1.06 -4.32 16.95
N LEU A 192 0.69 -5.55 16.57
CA LEU A 192 1.11 -6.13 15.29
C LEU A 192 0.50 -5.40 14.09
N LEU A 193 -0.75 -4.94 14.19
CA LEU A 193 -1.41 -4.22 13.11
C LEU A 193 -0.77 -2.85 12.94
N TRP A 194 -0.53 -2.15 14.04
CA TRP A 194 0.23 -0.90 14.08
C TRP A 194 1.63 -1.08 13.48
N ALA A 195 2.35 -2.14 13.86
CA ALA A 195 3.66 -2.46 13.30
C ALA A 195 3.60 -2.72 11.78
N HIS A 196 2.60 -3.47 11.31
CA HIS A 196 2.37 -3.68 9.88
C HIS A 196 2.21 -2.34 9.13
N VAL A 197 1.31 -1.48 9.61
CA VAL A 197 1.01 -0.19 8.99
C VAL A 197 2.26 0.70 8.94
N ILE A 198 2.97 0.85 10.05
CA ILE A 198 4.18 1.68 10.13
C ILE A 198 5.27 1.14 9.20
N CYS A 199 5.55 -0.17 9.25
CA CYS A 199 6.57 -0.78 8.41
C CYS A 199 6.25 -0.65 6.92
N MET A 200 5.00 -0.89 6.52
CA MET A 200 4.58 -0.81 5.11
C MET A 200 4.59 0.63 4.58
N CYS A 201 4.11 1.60 5.37
CA CYS A 201 4.17 3.02 5.01
C CYS A 201 5.61 3.52 4.88
N LEU A 202 6.50 3.19 5.82
CA LEU A 202 7.92 3.59 5.72
C LEU A 202 8.65 2.89 4.57
N SER A 203 8.35 1.63 4.30
CA SER A 203 8.92 0.89 3.18
C SER A 203 8.45 1.45 1.82
N TRP A 204 7.16 1.29 1.53
CA TRP A 204 6.59 1.54 0.20
C TRP A 204 6.19 2.99 -0.02
N GLY A 205 5.88 3.73 1.05
CA GLY A 205 5.55 5.15 0.99
C GLY A 205 6.78 6.06 0.96
N LEU A 206 7.93 5.61 1.49
CA LEU A 206 9.13 6.46 1.62
C LEU A 206 10.41 5.83 1.06
N LEU A 207 10.92 4.75 1.67
CA LEU A 207 12.29 4.28 1.44
C LEU A 207 12.49 3.68 0.04
N LEU A 208 11.63 2.77 -0.41
CA LEU A 208 11.78 2.15 -1.72
C LEU A 208 11.67 3.18 -2.87
N PRO A 209 10.67 4.10 -2.88
CA PRO A 209 10.66 5.21 -3.83
C PRO A 209 11.87 6.14 -3.71
N LEU A 210 12.32 6.45 -2.48
CA LEU A 210 13.51 7.27 -2.25
C LEU A 210 14.76 6.63 -2.86
N GLY A 211 14.91 5.31 -2.76
CA GLY A 211 15.99 4.56 -3.40
C GLY A 211 15.99 4.71 -4.93
N VAL A 212 14.81 4.75 -5.55
CA VAL A 212 14.67 5.01 -6.99
C VAL A 212 15.09 6.44 -7.35
N LEU A 213 14.64 7.45 -6.60
CA LEU A 213 15.05 8.85 -6.80
C LEU A 213 16.57 9.01 -6.60
N TRP A 214 17.13 8.41 -5.56
CA TRP A 214 18.56 8.42 -5.28
C TRP A 214 19.38 7.93 -6.47
N ALA A 215 19.05 6.73 -6.98
CA ALA A 215 19.75 6.14 -8.12
C ALA A 215 19.62 7.00 -9.39
N ARG A 216 18.44 7.58 -9.63
CA ARG A 216 18.18 8.39 -10.82
C ARG A 216 19.01 9.68 -10.82
N HIS A 217 19.05 10.38 -9.71
CA HIS A 217 19.64 11.73 -9.65
C HIS A 217 21.14 11.72 -9.37
N LEU A 218 21.67 10.69 -8.69
CA LEU A 218 23.10 10.60 -8.40
C LEU A 218 23.89 9.76 -9.41
N ARG A 219 23.25 9.23 -10.46
CA ARG A 219 23.88 8.30 -11.42
C ARG A 219 25.18 8.81 -12.04
N ASN A 220 25.25 10.11 -12.29
CA ASN A 220 26.40 10.78 -12.92
C ASN A 220 27.33 11.44 -11.88
N ASN A 221 27.08 11.25 -10.58
CA ASN A 221 27.91 11.83 -9.54
C ASN A 221 29.27 11.10 -9.49
N PRO A 222 30.41 11.82 -9.54
CA PRO A 222 31.74 11.21 -9.57
C PRO A 222 32.16 10.60 -8.22
N ARG A 223 31.48 10.93 -7.11
CA ARG A 223 31.84 10.45 -5.77
C ARG A 223 31.69 8.93 -5.65
N LYS A 224 32.68 8.31 -5.01
CA LYS A 224 32.69 6.88 -4.67
C LYS A 224 32.73 6.71 -3.16
N VAL A 225 32.04 5.68 -2.67
CA VAL A 225 32.01 5.27 -1.25
C VAL A 225 32.39 3.80 -1.20
N ALA A 226 33.41 3.46 -0.40
CA ALA A 226 33.96 2.11 -0.32
C ALA A 226 34.28 1.49 -1.71
N GLY A 227 34.91 2.28 -2.59
CA GLY A 227 35.30 1.84 -3.94
C GLY A 227 34.19 1.78 -4.98
N HIS A 228 32.93 2.00 -4.60
CA HIS A 228 31.77 1.91 -5.50
C HIS A 228 31.10 3.28 -5.73
N PRO A 229 30.44 3.52 -6.88
CA PRO A 229 29.71 4.77 -7.13
C PRO A 229 28.65 5.04 -6.06
N ILE A 230 28.57 6.28 -5.58
CA ILE A 230 27.66 6.69 -4.48
C ILE A 230 26.19 6.39 -4.79
N TRP A 231 25.78 6.54 -6.05
CA TRP A 231 24.41 6.24 -6.47
C TRP A 231 24.07 4.77 -6.28
N PHE A 232 25.04 3.88 -6.54
CA PHE A 232 24.82 2.44 -6.47
C PHE A 232 24.78 1.96 -5.03
N GLN A 233 25.72 2.42 -4.20
CA GLN A 233 25.74 2.04 -2.79
C GLN A 233 24.56 2.60 -2.01
N GLY A 234 24.23 3.88 -2.20
CA GLY A 234 23.08 4.46 -1.52
C GLY A 234 21.75 3.84 -2.01
N HIS A 235 21.61 3.56 -3.31
CA HIS A 235 20.45 2.82 -3.81
C HIS A 235 20.34 1.46 -3.14
N ARG A 236 21.42 0.66 -3.14
CA ARG A 236 21.43 -0.65 -2.50
C ARG A 236 21.08 -0.58 -1.01
N ALA A 237 21.69 0.35 -0.27
CA ALA A 237 21.45 0.48 1.17
C ALA A 237 19.99 0.86 1.48
N ILE A 238 19.45 1.87 0.80
CA ILE A 238 18.07 2.32 0.98
C ILE A 238 17.09 1.22 0.58
N GLN A 239 17.32 0.52 -0.54
CA GLN A 239 16.47 -0.57 -0.98
C GLN A 239 16.49 -1.75 -0.01
N LEU A 240 17.64 -2.14 0.52
CA LEU A 240 17.72 -3.22 1.52
C LEU A 240 16.99 -2.87 2.81
N LEU A 241 17.07 -1.60 3.25
CA LEU A 241 16.33 -1.14 4.43
C LEU A 241 14.81 -1.18 4.19
N GLY A 242 14.33 -0.65 3.05
CA GLY A 242 12.91 -0.74 2.68
C GLY A 242 12.44 -2.20 2.55
N LEU A 243 13.23 -3.05 1.89
CA LEU A 243 12.93 -4.47 1.75
C LEU A 243 12.84 -5.19 3.10
N SER A 244 13.68 -4.81 4.05
CA SER A 244 13.63 -5.38 5.41
C SER A 244 12.34 -4.98 6.13
N LEU A 245 11.91 -3.72 5.98
CA LEU A 245 10.65 -3.25 6.57
C LEU A 245 9.42 -3.90 5.92
N GLN A 246 9.36 -4.11 4.60
CA GLN A 246 8.22 -4.83 4.02
C GLN A 246 8.13 -6.28 4.55
N LEU A 247 9.26 -6.95 4.78
CA LEU A 247 9.27 -8.33 5.28
C LEU A 247 8.84 -8.37 6.74
N ALA A 248 9.29 -7.41 7.55
CA ALA A 248 8.82 -7.25 8.93
C ALA A 248 7.32 -6.97 8.97
N GLY A 249 6.82 -6.02 8.16
CA GLY A 249 5.39 -5.71 8.08
C GLY A 249 4.55 -6.89 7.60
N LEU A 250 5.05 -7.67 6.63
CA LEU A 250 4.38 -8.89 6.18
C LEU A 250 4.32 -9.92 7.30
N GLY A 251 5.44 -10.12 8.02
CA GLY A 251 5.50 -11.02 9.17
C GLY A 251 4.48 -10.65 10.25
N CYS A 252 4.30 -9.35 10.52
CA CYS A 252 3.31 -8.88 11.48
C CYS A 252 1.87 -9.25 11.08
N VAL A 253 1.47 -9.00 9.82
CA VAL A 253 0.09 -9.30 9.39
C VAL A 253 -0.16 -10.80 9.21
N LEU A 254 0.85 -11.58 8.83
CA LEU A 254 0.75 -13.04 8.79
C LEU A 254 0.66 -13.68 10.18
N ALA A 255 1.13 -12.99 11.23
CA ALA A 255 0.95 -13.43 12.61
C ALA A 255 -0.43 -13.06 13.17
N LEU A 256 -1.15 -12.13 12.54
CA LEU A 256 -2.49 -11.69 12.92
C LEU A 256 -3.61 -12.48 12.25
N LYS A 257 -3.47 -12.66 10.94
CA LYS A 257 -4.54 -13.13 10.08
C LYS A 257 -4.26 -14.55 9.62
N SER A 258 -5.31 -15.34 9.47
CA SER A 258 -5.22 -16.62 8.75
C SER A 258 -4.72 -16.38 7.32
N ARG A 259 -4.16 -17.41 6.68
CA ARG A 259 -3.43 -17.31 5.41
C ARG A 259 -4.32 -17.06 4.19
N HIS A 260 -5.53 -16.54 4.35
CA HIS A 260 -6.44 -16.27 3.25
C HIS A 260 -6.39 -14.84 2.75
N LEU A 261 -6.50 -14.72 1.43
CA LEU A 261 -6.61 -13.45 0.73
C LEU A 261 -8.06 -13.22 0.36
N HIS A 262 -8.69 -12.24 0.98
CA HIS A 262 -10.10 -11.88 0.76
C HIS A 262 -10.24 -10.49 0.15
N THR A 263 -9.31 -9.58 0.44
CA THR A 263 -9.42 -8.18 0.00
C THR A 263 -8.49 -7.89 -1.17
N ALA A 264 -8.85 -6.87 -1.96
CA ALA A 264 -7.98 -6.39 -3.04
C ALA A 264 -6.62 -5.88 -2.49
N HIS A 265 -6.60 -5.32 -1.28
CA HIS A 265 -5.39 -4.88 -0.60
C HIS A 265 -4.44 -6.05 -0.28
N GLU A 266 -4.97 -7.18 0.17
CA GLU A 266 -4.17 -8.38 0.48
C GLU A 266 -3.55 -8.98 -0.78
N ILE A 267 -4.36 -9.14 -1.83
CA ILE A 267 -3.92 -9.73 -3.10
C ILE A 267 -2.86 -8.84 -3.76
N LEU A 268 -3.15 -7.53 -3.86
CA LEU A 268 -2.21 -6.57 -4.43
C LEU A 268 -0.95 -6.45 -3.56
N GLY A 269 -1.09 -6.41 -2.24
CA GLY A 269 0.01 -6.33 -1.29
C GLY A 269 1.00 -7.48 -1.44
N LEU A 270 0.52 -8.73 -1.54
CA LEU A 270 1.39 -9.88 -1.79
C LEU A 270 2.05 -9.81 -3.18
N ALA A 271 1.33 -9.40 -4.21
CA ALA A 271 1.93 -9.22 -5.54
C ALA A 271 3.04 -8.16 -5.53
N VAL A 272 2.85 -7.06 -4.81
CA VAL A 272 3.83 -5.98 -4.62
C VAL A 272 5.06 -6.45 -3.86
N ILE A 273 4.86 -7.14 -2.72
CA ILE A 273 5.94 -7.74 -1.93
C ILE A 273 6.77 -8.67 -2.79
N PHE A 274 6.10 -9.54 -3.55
CA PHE A 274 6.74 -10.48 -4.46
C PHE A 274 7.59 -9.76 -5.52
N LEU A 275 7.02 -8.77 -6.20
CA LEU A 275 7.74 -7.95 -7.18
C LEU A 275 8.94 -7.22 -6.55
N GLY A 276 8.78 -6.68 -5.34
CA GLY A 276 9.84 -6.02 -4.58
C GLY A 276 10.99 -6.97 -4.24
N THR A 277 10.69 -8.15 -3.70
CA THR A 277 11.68 -9.17 -3.34
C THR A 277 12.38 -9.76 -4.58
N LEU A 278 11.70 -9.81 -5.73
CA LEU A 278 12.33 -10.19 -6.99
C LEU A 278 13.34 -9.15 -7.50
N GLN A 279 13.28 -7.87 -7.10
CA GLN A 279 14.20 -6.84 -7.62
C GLN A 279 15.67 -7.10 -7.28
N PRO A 280 16.05 -7.40 -6.00
CA PRO A 280 17.42 -7.79 -5.68
C PRO A 280 17.84 -9.08 -6.39
N VAL A 281 16.94 -10.06 -6.49
CA VAL A 281 17.20 -11.33 -7.17
C VAL A 281 17.55 -11.07 -8.64
N ASN A 282 16.75 -10.26 -9.33
CA ASN A 282 17.05 -9.75 -10.68
C ASN A 282 18.31 -8.88 -10.72
N ALA A 283 18.69 -8.21 -9.64
CA ALA A 283 19.95 -7.45 -9.58
C ALA A 283 21.19 -8.36 -9.51
N LEU A 284 21.09 -9.59 -9.01
CA LEU A 284 22.21 -10.53 -8.95
C LEU A 284 22.66 -11.00 -10.34
N ILE A 285 21.73 -11.14 -11.30
CA ILE A 285 22.05 -11.54 -12.68
C ILE A 285 22.75 -10.43 -13.49
N ARG A 286 22.86 -9.22 -12.94
CA ARG A 286 23.48 -8.05 -13.57
C ARG A 286 24.91 -8.30 -14.07
N HIS A 287 25.66 -9.15 -13.38
CA HIS A 287 27.06 -9.48 -13.69
C HIS A 287 27.22 -10.77 -14.49
N SER A 288 26.11 -11.41 -14.88
CA SER A 288 26.18 -12.63 -15.68
C SER A 288 26.82 -12.37 -17.05
N PRO A 289 27.47 -13.39 -17.65
CA PRO A 289 28.12 -13.25 -18.96
C PRO A 289 27.19 -12.74 -20.06
N CYS A 290 25.91 -13.16 -20.07
CA CYS A 290 24.92 -12.73 -21.08
C CYS A 290 24.37 -11.32 -20.88
N VAL A 291 24.29 -10.84 -19.64
CA VAL A 291 23.96 -9.43 -19.40
C VAL A 291 25.15 -8.56 -19.75
N GLY A 292 26.36 -9.02 -19.41
CA GLY A 292 27.61 -8.32 -19.67
C GLY A 292 27.82 -7.13 -18.73
N HIS A 293 29.09 -6.83 -18.43
CA HIS A 293 29.47 -5.64 -17.69
C HIS A 293 29.93 -4.55 -18.66
N PRO A 294 29.45 -3.29 -18.53
CA PRO A 294 30.00 -2.21 -19.33
C PRO A 294 31.47 -1.99 -18.94
N SER A 295 32.37 -2.19 -19.89
CA SER A 295 33.76 -1.72 -19.84
C SER A 295 33.82 -0.24 -20.24
N GLU A 296 34.69 0.54 -19.60
CA GLU A 296 34.84 1.96 -19.89
C GLU A 296 35.15 2.18 -21.39
N GLY A 297 34.43 3.09 -22.03
CA GLY A 297 34.59 3.43 -23.45
C GLY A 297 33.91 2.49 -24.46
N GLN A 298 33.29 1.38 -24.05
CA GLN A 298 32.62 0.44 -24.96
C GLN A 298 31.08 0.60 -24.94
N PRO A 299 30.38 0.41 -26.08
CA PRO A 299 28.93 0.45 -26.11
C PRO A 299 28.33 -0.68 -25.27
N LYS A 300 27.20 -0.40 -24.61
CA LYS A 300 26.50 -1.41 -23.81
C LYS A 300 26.02 -2.56 -24.70
N SER A 301 26.23 -3.80 -24.24
CA SER A 301 25.67 -5.00 -24.86
C SER A 301 24.12 -4.94 -24.93
N THR A 302 23.54 -5.67 -25.87
CA THR A 302 22.08 -5.81 -25.99
C THR A 302 21.47 -6.39 -24.71
N GLY A 303 22.09 -7.41 -24.13
CA GLY A 303 21.68 -8.00 -22.84
C GLY A 303 21.64 -6.97 -21.72
N ARG A 304 22.63 -6.07 -21.64
CA ARG A 304 22.67 -4.99 -20.64
C ARG A 304 21.52 -4.00 -20.82
N LYS A 305 21.20 -3.63 -22.07
CA LYS A 305 20.09 -2.70 -22.37
C LYS A 305 18.74 -3.30 -21.95
N ILE A 306 18.51 -4.58 -22.28
CA ILE A 306 17.28 -5.30 -21.92
C ILE A 306 17.16 -5.43 -20.40
N TRP A 307 18.22 -5.88 -19.72
CA TRP A 307 18.22 -5.99 -18.26
C TRP A 307 17.95 -4.64 -17.58
N GLU A 308 18.57 -3.55 -18.06
CA GLU A 308 18.30 -2.21 -17.53
C GLU A 308 16.85 -1.77 -17.73
N ALA A 309 16.23 -2.10 -18.87
CA ALA A 309 14.83 -1.80 -19.13
C ALA A 309 13.89 -2.60 -18.21
N VAL A 310 14.13 -3.91 -18.08
CA VAL A 310 13.35 -4.80 -17.22
C VAL A 310 13.48 -4.42 -15.74
N HIS A 311 14.70 -4.23 -15.24
CA HIS A 311 14.95 -3.86 -13.83
C HIS A 311 14.32 -2.51 -13.47
N LYS A 312 14.50 -1.48 -14.32
CA LYS A 312 13.89 -0.17 -14.09
C LYS A 312 12.38 -0.21 -14.23
N GLY A 313 11.86 -0.87 -15.27
CA GLY A 313 10.43 -0.95 -15.56
C GLY A 313 9.66 -1.66 -14.45
N LEU A 314 10.12 -2.87 -14.06
CA LEU A 314 9.51 -3.61 -12.95
C LEU A 314 9.66 -2.88 -11.61
N GLY A 315 10.79 -2.18 -11.39
CA GLY A 315 10.99 -1.39 -10.17
C GLY A 315 10.02 -0.21 -10.06
N VAL A 316 9.80 0.53 -11.16
CA VAL A 316 8.81 1.62 -11.20
C VAL A 316 7.40 1.08 -11.04
N LEU A 317 7.06 -0.02 -11.72
CA LEU A 317 5.76 -0.67 -11.58
C LEU A 317 5.49 -1.08 -10.11
N ALA A 318 6.46 -1.73 -9.46
CA ALA A 318 6.32 -2.14 -8.06
C ALA A 318 6.09 -0.95 -7.13
N VAL A 319 6.79 0.17 -7.33
CA VAL A 319 6.59 1.40 -6.54
C VAL A 319 5.19 1.97 -6.73
N ILE A 320 4.69 2.06 -7.96
CA ILE A 320 3.33 2.56 -8.23
C ILE A 320 2.29 1.68 -7.53
N LEU A 321 2.39 0.36 -7.72
CA LEU A 321 1.46 -0.59 -7.10
C LEU A 321 1.56 -0.57 -5.57
N GLY A 322 2.75 -0.41 -4.99
CA GLY A 322 2.93 -0.32 -3.54
C GLY A 322 2.30 0.93 -2.94
N ILE A 323 2.42 2.08 -3.60
CA ILE A 323 1.73 3.32 -3.18
C ILE A 323 0.22 3.14 -3.28
N SER A 324 -0.29 2.59 -4.39
CA SER A 324 -1.72 2.28 -4.53
C SER A 324 -2.20 1.33 -3.44
N ASN A 325 -1.39 0.34 -3.05
CA ASN A 325 -1.76 -0.61 -2.01
C ASN A 325 -1.83 0.02 -0.62
N ILE A 326 -0.98 1.00 -0.30
CA ILE A 326 -1.09 1.80 0.94
C ILE A 326 -2.44 2.54 0.97
N ILE A 327 -2.83 3.18 -0.14
CA ILE A 327 -4.10 3.89 -0.24
C ILE A 327 -5.27 2.94 -0.05
N LEU A 328 -5.25 1.76 -0.69
CA LEU A 328 -6.26 0.73 -0.47
C LEU A 328 -6.31 0.30 1.00
N GLY A 329 -5.16 0.12 1.66
CA GLY A 329 -5.12 -0.24 3.08
C GLY A 329 -5.78 0.79 3.99
N ILE A 330 -5.58 2.09 3.72
CA ILE A 330 -6.23 3.17 4.46
C ILE A 330 -7.75 3.16 4.22
N ILE A 331 -8.20 2.96 2.97
CA ILE A 331 -9.62 2.86 2.63
C ILE A 331 -10.24 1.68 3.38
N TYR A 332 -9.64 0.49 3.31
CA TYR A 332 -10.14 -0.68 4.05
C TYR A 332 -10.14 -0.46 5.56
N ALA A 333 -9.13 0.20 6.12
CA ALA A 333 -9.11 0.53 7.55
C ALA A 333 -10.28 1.44 7.93
N SER A 334 -10.64 2.39 7.08
CA SER A 334 -11.82 3.25 7.25
C SER A 334 -13.13 2.49 7.08
N ASP A 335 -13.26 1.70 6.02
CA ASP A 335 -14.47 0.94 5.69
C ASP A 335 -14.79 -0.09 6.78
N TYR A 336 -13.75 -0.70 7.36
CA TYR A 336 -13.87 -1.64 8.48
C TYR A 336 -13.84 -0.98 9.86
N LEU A 337 -13.94 0.36 9.92
CA LEU A 337 -14.06 1.13 11.16
C LEU A 337 -12.95 0.85 12.19
N TYR A 338 -11.72 0.61 11.72
CA TYR A 338 -10.55 0.53 12.59
C TYR A 338 -10.33 1.85 13.35
N ASP A 339 -9.49 1.78 14.39
CA ASP A 339 -9.13 2.90 15.25
C ASP A 339 -8.72 4.17 14.46
N ASP A 340 -9.28 5.33 14.86
CA ASP A 340 -9.04 6.61 14.17
C ASP A 340 -7.57 7.01 14.22
N ALA A 341 -6.88 6.75 15.33
CA ALA A 341 -5.47 7.11 15.44
C ALA A 341 -4.64 6.30 14.45
N LEU A 342 -4.98 5.02 14.21
CA LEU A 342 -4.33 4.20 13.19
C LEU A 342 -4.57 4.76 11.78
N ILE A 343 -5.82 5.08 11.43
CA ILE A 343 -6.18 5.62 10.10
C ILE A 343 -5.52 6.97 9.85
N ILE A 344 -5.59 7.87 10.84
CA ILE A 344 -4.97 9.21 10.78
C ILE A 344 -3.46 9.07 10.66
N THR A 345 -2.83 8.21 11.46
CA THR A 345 -1.38 8.00 11.41
C THR A 345 -0.95 7.46 10.06
N ALA A 346 -1.64 6.45 9.53
CA ALA A 346 -1.38 5.91 8.19
C ALA A 346 -1.51 6.99 7.12
N SER A 347 -2.58 7.79 7.17
CA SER A 347 -2.86 8.88 6.23
C SER A 347 -1.79 9.98 6.27
N VAL A 348 -1.37 10.38 7.48
CA VAL A 348 -0.31 11.37 7.68
C VAL A 348 1.03 10.83 7.18
N LEU A 349 1.39 9.60 7.52
CA LEU A 349 2.64 8.99 7.05
C LEU A 349 2.67 8.85 5.52
N ALA A 350 1.60 8.37 4.91
CA ALA A 350 1.48 8.26 3.46
C ALA A 350 1.51 9.63 2.78
N GLY A 351 0.71 10.59 3.26
CA GLY A 351 0.63 11.93 2.69
C GLY A 351 1.95 12.71 2.79
N THR A 352 2.59 12.68 3.96
CA THR A 352 3.87 13.37 4.17
C THR A 352 5.01 12.74 3.37
N SER A 353 5.10 11.41 3.34
CA SER A 353 6.14 10.71 2.56
C SER A 353 6.00 10.97 1.05
N LEU A 354 4.79 10.82 0.50
CA LEU A 354 4.51 11.12 -0.91
C LEU A 354 4.76 12.60 -1.24
N GLY A 355 4.36 13.51 -0.36
CA GLY A 355 4.59 14.94 -0.53
C GLY A 355 6.09 15.30 -0.57
N VAL A 356 6.88 14.78 0.38
CA VAL A 356 8.33 14.98 0.41
C VAL A 356 9.00 14.39 -0.82
N LEU A 357 8.63 13.17 -1.22
CA LEU A 357 9.17 12.52 -2.41
C LEU A 357 8.82 13.29 -3.69
N LEU A 358 7.60 13.81 -3.80
CA LEU A 358 7.17 14.62 -4.94
C LEU A 358 7.97 15.93 -5.02
N ILE A 359 8.08 16.66 -3.91
CA ILE A 359 8.87 17.89 -3.85
C ILE A 359 10.33 17.59 -4.19
N ALA A 360 10.92 16.55 -3.60
CA ALA A 360 12.29 16.14 -3.90
C ALA A 360 12.47 15.79 -5.38
N ALA A 361 11.55 15.04 -5.98
CA ALA A 361 11.60 14.68 -7.39
C ALA A 361 11.56 15.94 -8.29
N ILE A 362 10.66 16.89 -7.99
CA ILE A 362 10.55 18.15 -8.73
C ILE A 362 11.83 18.97 -8.60
N VAL A 363 12.30 19.21 -7.37
CA VAL A 363 13.52 20.00 -7.12
C VAL A 363 14.74 19.38 -7.79
N LEU A 364 14.91 18.07 -7.68
CA LEU A 364 16.04 17.35 -8.27
C LEU A 364 15.96 17.31 -9.80
N GLU A 365 14.77 17.21 -10.39
CA GLU A 365 14.59 17.25 -11.85
C GLU A 365 14.82 18.67 -12.40
N VAL A 366 14.34 19.72 -11.74
CA VAL A 366 14.62 21.12 -12.09
C VAL A 366 16.13 21.40 -12.05
N ARG A 367 16.81 20.99 -10.97
CA ARG A 367 18.27 21.14 -10.85
C ARG A 367 19.00 20.41 -11.97
N ARG A 368 18.59 19.18 -12.28
CA ARG A 368 19.20 18.37 -13.34
C ARG A 368 19.02 18.99 -14.73
N ARG A 369 17.84 19.55 -15.03
CA ARG A 369 17.59 20.26 -16.30
C ARG A 369 18.41 21.54 -16.41
N ARG A 370 18.51 22.30 -15.31
CA ARG A 370 19.35 23.51 -15.26
C ARG A 370 20.83 23.20 -15.50
N GLN A 371 21.34 22.12 -14.89
CA GLN A 371 22.73 21.70 -15.12
C GLN A 371 23.00 21.35 -16.58
N ARG A 372 22.12 20.58 -17.22
CA ARG A 372 22.27 20.27 -18.66
C ARG A 372 22.22 21.51 -19.54
N SER A 373 21.29 22.43 -19.25
CA SER A 373 21.21 23.69 -20.00
C SER A 373 22.49 24.52 -19.89
N LEU A 374 23.15 24.52 -18.73
CA LEU A 374 24.43 25.20 -18.55
C LEU A 374 25.55 24.48 -19.31
N GLU A 375 25.61 23.14 -19.22
CA GLU A 375 26.58 22.34 -19.99
C GLU A 375 26.43 22.56 -21.50
N ASP A 376 25.19 22.57 -22.03
CA ASP A 376 24.94 22.82 -23.45
C ASP A 376 25.37 24.26 -23.85
N THR A 377 25.12 25.26 -23.01
CA THR A 377 25.55 26.66 -23.28
C THR A 377 27.07 26.81 -23.25
N ASP A 378 27.75 26.14 -22.32
CA ASP A 378 29.22 26.17 -22.23
C ASP A 378 29.85 25.47 -23.45
N LEU A 379 29.26 24.37 -23.93
CA LEU A 379 29.70 23.66 -25.14
C LEU A 379 29.50 24.50 -26.41
N ASP A 380 28.37 25.18 -26.54
CA ASP A 380 28.11 26.08 -27.68
C ASP A 380 29.09 27.27 -27.67
N ALA A 381 29.39 27.82 -26.49
CA ALA A 381 30.37 28.90 -26.35
C ALA A 381 31.81 28.47 -26.68
N GLU A 382 32.22 27.26 -26.32
CA GLU A 382 33.56 26.73 -26.66
C GLU A 382 33.69 26.44 -28.16
N PHE A 383 32.63 25.94 -28.80
CA PHE A 383 32.58 25.74 -30.25
C PHE A 383 32.70 27.07 -31.03
N ASP A 384 32.03 28.13 -30.58
CA ASP A 384 32.10 29.46 -31.20
C ASP A 384 33.48 30.11 -31.06
N VAL A 385 34.24 29.81 -30.00
CA VAL A 385 35.61 30.31 -29.80
C VAL A 385 36.62 29.58 -30.69
N ASP A 386 36.48 28.28 -30.88
CA ASP A 386 37.34 27.48 -31.77
C ASP A 386 37.04 27.74 -33.27
N ALA A 387 35.84 28.22 -33.60
CA ALA A 387 35.45 28.66 -34.93
C ALA A 387 35.92 30.09 -35.29
N GLY A 388 37.11 30.50 -34.82
CA GLY A 388 37.72 31.81 -35.08
C GLY A 388 37.65 32.26 -36.55
N PRO A 389 37.70 33.58 -36.83
CA PRO A 389 37.23 34.16 -38.09
C PRO A 389 37.86 33.46 -39.29
N SER A 390 37.01 32.82 -40.09
CA SER A 390 37.44 32.20 -41.34
C SER A 390 38.14 33.26 -42.20
N PHE A 391 39.36 32.94 -42.61
CA PHE A 391 40.21 33.69 -43.51
C PHE A 391 39.53 33.81 -44.89
N GLN A 392 38.57 34.73 -45.04
CA GLN A 392 37.96 35.12 -46.30
C GLN A 392 37.82 36.64 -46.35
N ASP A 393 38.95 37.35 -46.41
CA ASP A 393 39.01 38.73 -46.91
C ASP A 393 40.44 39.03 -47.41
N ALA A 394 40.89 38.22 -48.38
CA ALA A 394 42.09 38.50 -49.14
C ALA A 394 41.90 38.03 -50.58
N ALA A 395 41.22 38.86 -51.39
CA ALA A 395 41.49 39.10 -52.81
C ALA A 395 40.21 39.53 -53.53
N THR A 396 40.09 40.82 -53.86
CA THR A 396 40.12 41.33 -55.25
C THR A 396 39.56 42.76 -55.25
N LYS A 397 40.42 43.73 -55.51
CA LYS A 397 40.01 45.08 -55.92
C LYS A 397 40.49 45.25 -57.37
N PRO A 398 39.59 45.31 -58.37
CA PRO A 398 39.96 45.79 -59.69
C PRO A 398 40.05 47.32 -59.65
N SER A 399 41.05 47.82 -60.35
CA SER A 399 41.24 49.23 -60.70
C SER A 399 40.21 49.72 -61.72
N GLU A 400 40.17 51.04 -61.87
CA GLU A 400 39.46 51.88 -62.86
C GLU A 400 38.11 52.42 -62.35
N MET A 401 37.94 53.72 -62.05
CA MET A 401 38.13 54.98 -62.80
C MET A 401 36.81 55.45 -63.44
N HIS A 402 36.51 56.74 -63.22
CA HIS A 402 35.47 57.60 -63.77
C HIS A 402 34.15 57.86 -63.01
N ASP A 403 34.07 59.13 -62.61
CA ASP A 403 32.97 60.10 -62.79
C ASP A 403 31.68 60.05 -61.95
N SER A 404 31.63 61.04 -61.06
CA SER A 404 30.68 62.14 -61.08
C SER A 404 29.23 61.92 -60.61
N LEU A 405 28.80 62.93 -59.83
CA LEU A 405 27.44 63.46 -59.68
C LEU A 405 26.50 62.83 -58.64
N ASP A 406 26.44 63.55 -57.51
CA ASP A 406 25.28 64.35 -57.08
C ASP A 406 24.05 63.65 -56.46
N ARG A 407 23.64 64.24 -55.32
CA ARG A 407 22.29 64.37 -54.75
C ARG A 407 21.59 63.24 -53.97
N THR A 408 21.47 63.53 -52.67
CA THR A 408 20.19 63.84 -51.97
C THR A 408 19.20 62.71 -51.66
N VAL A 409 19.06 62.45 -50.36
CA VAL A 409 17.80 62.43 -49.57
C VAL A 409 16.52 62.06 -50.34
N LEU A 410 16.00 60.85 -50.08
CA LEU A 410 14.72 60.61 -49.40
C LEU A 410 14.59 59.14 -49.01
#